data_AF-A0A0G0PSG2-F1
#
_entry.id   AF-A0A0G0PSG2-F1
#
_cell.length_a   1.000
_cell.length_b   1.000
_cell.length_c   1.000
_cell.angle_alpha   90.00
_cell.angle_beta   90.00
_cell.angle_gamma   90.00
#
_symmetry.space_group_name_H-M   'P 1'
#
loop_
_entity.id
_entity.type
_entity.pdbx_description
1 polymer ?
#
loop_
_entity_poly.entity_id
_entity_poly.type
_entity_poly.pdbx_seq_one_letter_code
_entity_poly.pdbx_strand_id
1 'polypeptide(L)'
;MRLEGKPRQLADRQQEIFEIVVEEFIKSARPVGSEFLSENYDLEVSPATIRNDLAYLEELGFLAKPHTSGGRIPTARGWHFFTHEIREPDRFSTEEIARLNALTNKLLNISQEIMLCVSKIFPEVSDEFFKKFLINKLFDDHGRRK
;
A
#
# COMPACT_ATOMS: atom_id res chain seq x y z
N MET A 1 -1.58 3.32 35.88
CA MET A 1 -2.80 4.13 36.05
C MET A 1 -3.08 4.84 34.73
N ARG A 2 -4.17 4.44 34.04
CA ARG A 2 -4.82 5.06 32.84
C ARG A 2 -3.98 5.22 31.57
N LEU A 3 -4.52 5.03 30.36
CA LEU A 3 -5.75 5.56 29.75
C LEU A 3 -6.52 4.42 29.03
N GLU A 4 -7.72 4.01 29.45
CA GLU A 4 -9.03 4.54 29.03
C GLU A 4 -9.12 5.05 27.58
N GLY A 5 -9.91 4.33 26.77
CA GLY A 5 -10.68 4.86 25.65
C GLY A 5 -9.89 5.32 24.42
N LYS A 6 -9.30 4.39 23.66
CA LYS A 6 -8.94 4.69 22.26
C LYS A 6 -10.24 4.94 21.48
N PRO A 7 -10.40 6.06 20.74
CA PRO A 7 -11.60 6.26 19.95
C PRO A 7 -11.57 5.23 18.82
N ARG A 8 -12.30 4.12 18.97
CA ARG A 8 -12.55 3.19 17.86
C ARG A 8 -13.41 3.93 16.84
N GLN A 9 -12.76 4.63 15.91
CA GLN A 9 -13.44 5.24 14.76
C GLN A 9 -13.98 4.19 13.78
N LEU A 10 -13.56 2.92 13.93
CA LEU A 10 -14.02 1.78 13.14
C LEU A 10 -14.66 0.74 14.05
N ALA A 11 -15.69 0.06 13.54
CA ALA A 11 -16.20 -1.15 14.18
C ALA A 11 -15.15 -2.26 14.13
N ASP A 12 -15.19 -3.19 15.08
CA ASP A 12 -14.17 -4.26 15.21
C ASP A 12 -13.98 -5.04 13.90
N ARG A 13 -15.07 -5.39 13.21
CA ARG A 13 -15.03 -6.06 11.88
C ARG A 13 -14.37 -5.20 10.79
N GLN A 14 -14.62 -3.89 10.78
CA GLN A 14 -14.04 -3.00 9.77
C GLN A 14 -12.54 -2.85 9.98
N GLN A 15 -12.09 -2.81 11.23
CA GLN A 15 -10.68 -2.83 11.58
C GLN A 15 -10.02 -4.14 11.15
N GLU A 16 -10.66 -5.29 11.42
CA GLU A 16 -10.19 -6.62 11.01
C GLU A 16 -10.08 -6.74 9.48
N ILE A 17 -11.13 -6.35 8.75
CA ILE A 17 -11.12 -6.33 7.28
C ILE A 17 -9.98 -5.43 6.77
N PHE A 18 -9.80 -4.25 7.36
CA PHE A 18 -8.73 -3.34 6.97
C PHE A 18 -7.34 -3.96 7.21
N GLU A 19 -7.11 -4.55 8.38
CA GLU A 19 -5.87 -5.24 8.73
C GLU A 19 -5.54 -6.34 7.72
N ILE A 20 -6.50 -7.21 7.43
CA ILE A 20 -6.33 -8.29 6.43
C ILE A 20 -5.99 -7.72 5.04
N VAL A 21 -6.67 -6.65 4.62
CA VAL A 21 -6.39 -6.00 3.33
C VAL A 21 -4.96 -5.47 3.27
N VAL A 22 -4.49 -4.83 4.34
CA VAL A 22 -3.11 -4.31 4.40
C VAL A 22 -2.11 -5.47 4.35
N GLU A 23 -2.29 -6.50 5.16
CA GLU A 23 -1.39 -7.65 5.18
C GLU A 23 -1.31 -8.38 3.84
N GLU A 24 -2.46 -8.59 3.21
CA GLU A 24 -2.50 -9.24 1.91
C GLU A 24 -1.85 -8.36 0.83
N PHE A 25 -2.04 -7.05 0.91
CA PHE A 25 -1.38 -6.13 0.00
C PHE A 25 0.15 -6.13 0.18
N ILE A 26 0.66 -6.24 1.42
CA ILE A 26 2.11 -6.40 1.69
C ILE A 26 2.65 -7.66 1.00
N LYS A 27 1.91 -8.77 1.07
CA LYS A 27 2.34 -10.07 0.52
C LYS A 27 2.27 -10.11 -1.01
N SER A 28 1.21 -9.56 -1.58
CA SER A 28 0.88 -9.76 -3.00
C SER A 28 1.15 -8.55 -3.89
N ALA A 29 1.21 -7.35 -3.33
CA ALA A 29 1.15 -6.07 -4.05
C ALA A 29 -0.05 -5.97 -5.02
N ARG A 30 -1.14 -6.71 -4.76
CA ARG A 30 -2.35 -6.75 -5.61
C ARG A 30 -3.55 -6.13 -4.89
N PRO A 31 -4.44 -5.42 -5.61
CA PRO A 31 -5.68 -4.93 -5.02
C PRO A 31 -6.54 -6.07 -4.45
N VAL A 32 -7.01 -5.90 -3.22
CA VAL A 32 -7.70 -6.95 -2.46
C VAL A 32 -9.22 -6.79 -2.58
N GLY A 33 -9.91 -7.81 -3.07
CA GLY A 33 -11.35 -7.80 -3.35
C GLY A 33 -12.19 -8.52 -2.30
N SER A 34 -13.48 -8.23 -2.24
CA SER A 34 -14.41 -8.86 -1.30
C SER A 34 -14.59 -10.37 -1.52
N GLU A 35 -14.50 -10.84 -2.77
CA GLU A 35 -14.54 -12.27 -3.09
C GLU A 35 -13.32 -12.98 -2.54
N PHE A 36 -12.13 -12.46 -2.82
CA PHE A 36 -10.88 -12.98 -2.25
C PHE A 36 -10.92 -13.04 -0.72
N LEU A 37 -11.37 -11.96 -0.07
CA LEU A 37 -11.49 -11.94 1.39
C LEU A 37 -12.47 -12.99 1.91
N SER A 38 -13.63 -13.12 1.27
CA SER A 38 -14.65 -14.10 1.68
C SER A 38 -14.22 -15.55 1.47
N GLU A 39 -13.38 -15.83 0.47
CA GLU A 39 -12.93 -17.20 0.16
C GLU A 39 -11.73 -17.63 1.00
N ASN A 40 -10.87 -16.68 1.40
CA ASN A 40 -9.58 -16.98 2.04
C ASN A 40 -9.55 -16.68 3.54
N TYR A 41 -10.56 -15.96 4.07
CA TYR A 41 -10.64 -15.56 5.48
C TYR A 41 -12.02 -15.85 6.06
N ASP A 42 -12.04 -16.27 7.33
CA ASP A 42 -13.27 -16.64 8.04
C ASP A 42 -13.90 -15.42 8.71
N LEU A 43 -14.50 -14.54 7.89
CA LEU A 43 -15.08 -13.27 8.34
C LEU A 43 -16.56 -13.36 8.77
N GLU A 44 -17.16 -14.57 8.72
CA GLU A 44 -18.57 -14.84 9.04
C GLU A 44 -19.61 -13.92 8.36
N VAL A 45 -19.25 -13.25 7.25
CA VAL A 45 -20.12 -12.32 6.53
C VAL A 45 -20.08 -12.55 5.02
N SER A 46 -21.15 -12.14 4.33
CA SER A 46 -21.24 -12.30 2.88
C SER A 46 -20.23 -11.40 2.12
N PRO A 47 -19.83 -11.77 0.88
CA PRO A 47 -19.05 -10.90 0.01
C PRO A 47 -19.68 -9.52 -0.23
N ALA A 48 -21.02 -9.42 -0.17
CA ALA A 48 -21.73 -8.15 -0.30
C ALA A 48 -21.50 -7.26 0.94
N THR A 49 -21.53 -7.83 2.14
CA THR A 49 -21.22 -7.12 3.39
C THR A 49 -19.77 -6.64 3.39
N ILE A 50 -18.83 -7.50 3.00
CA ILE A 50 -17.41 -7.13 2.89
C ILE A 50 -17.22 -6.01 1.86
N ARG A 51 -17.91 -6.07 0.73
CA ARG A 51 -17.86 -5.01 -0.29
C ARG A 51 -18.32 -3.66 0.27
N ASN A 52 -19.33 -3.64 1.13
CA ASN A 52 -19.81 -2.44 1.80
C ASN A 52 -18.80 -1.92 2.82
N ASP A 53 -18.21 -2.80 3.65
CA ASP A 53 -17.18 -2.39 4.61
C ASP A 53 -15.93 -1.84 3.89
N LEU A 54 -15.51 -2.46 2.78
CA LEU A 54 -14.42 -1.94 1.94
C LEU A 54 -14.75 -0.58 1.31
N ALA A 55 -16.01 -0.34 0.92
CA ALA A 55 -16.45 0.96 0.41
C ALA A 55 -16.45 2.02 1.52
N TYR A 56 -16.90 1.66 2.72
CA TYR A 56 -16.87 2.55 3.87
C TYR A 56 -15.42 2.94 4.26
N LEU A 57 -14.50 1.97 4.27
CA LEU A 57 -13.07 2.23 4.51
C LEU A 57 -12.43 3.11 3.41
N GLU A 58 -12.93 3.02 2.18
CA GLU A 58 -12.55 3.90 1.07
C GLU A 58 -13.08 5.32 1.26
N GLU A 59 -14.35 5.49 1.66
CA GLU A 59 -14.94 6.79 1.99
C GLU A 59 -14.21 7.50 3.14
N LEU A 60 -13.75 6.73 4.14
CA LEU A 60 -12.91 7.24 5.22
C LEU A 60 -11.48 7.57 4.76
N GLY A 61 -11.09 7.20 3.54
CA GLY A 61 -9.79 7.45 2.94
C GLY A 61 -8.68 6.54 3.45
N PHE A 62 -9.01 5.42 4.10
CA PHE A 62 -8.02 4.41 4.50
C PHE A 62 -7.66 3.48 3.33
N LEU A 63 -8.63 3.21 2.47
CA LEU A 63 -8.45 2.44 1.24
C LEU A 63 -8.72 3.31 0.02
N ALA A 64 -8.21 2.88 -1.13
CA ALA A 64 -8.55 3.47 -2.42
C ALA A 64 -8.77 2.37 -3.45
N LYS A 65 -9.61 2.67 -4.44
CA LYS A 65 -9.83 1.80 -5.59
C LYS A 65 -9.00 2.29 -6.79
N PRO A 66 -7.98 1.53 -7.23
CA PRO A 66 -7.12 1.95 -8.35
C PRO A 66 -7.85 1.91 -9.71
N HIS A 67 -8.83 1.01 -9.87
CA HIS A 67 -9.64 0.88 -11.08
C HIS A 67 -11.10 0.59 -10.74
N THR A 68 -12.04 1.00 -11.61
CA THR A 68 -13.49 0.95 -11.38
C THR A 68 -14.04 -0.46 -11.08
N SER A 69 -13.33 -1.54 -11.44
CA SER A 69 -13.69 -2.94 -11.17
C SER A 69 -12.76 -3.65 -10.16
N GLY A 70 -11.69 -3.01 -9.70
CA GLY A 70 -10.64 -3.65 -8.90
C GLY A 70 -10.94 -3.76 -7.41
N GLY A 71 -10.12 -4.57 -6.72
CA GLY A 71 -10.03 -4.58 -5.26
C GLY A 71 -9.53 -3.24 -4.68
N ARG A 72 -9.25 -3.21 -3.39
CA ARG A 72 -8.81 -2.01 -2.67
C ARG A 72 -7.32 -2.10 -2.36
N ILE A 73 -6.67 -0.95 -2.29
CA ILE A 73 -5.28 -0.82 -1.82
C ILE A 73 -5.22 0.15 -0.65
N PRO A 74 -4.29 -0.02 0.30
CA PRO A 74 -4.11 0.94 1.39
C PRO A 74 -3.62 2.29 0.86
N THR A 75 -4.21 3.39 1.35
CA THR A 75 -3.72 4.74 1.07
C THR A 75 -2.58 5.10 2.00
N ALA A 76 -1.92 6.24 1.78
CA ALA A 76 -0.95 6.77 2.73
C ALA A 76 -1.54 6.93 4.16
N ARG A 77 -2.81 7.36 4.25
CA ARG A 77 -3.53 7.44 5.53
C ARG A 77 -3.81 6.06 6.11
N GLY A 78 -4.21 5.11 5.28
CA GLY A 78 -4.37 3.71 5.68
C GLY A 78 -3.09 3.14 6.27
N TRP A 79 -1.96 3.32 5.60
CA TRP A 79 -0.66 2.88 6.11
C TRP A 79 -0.32 3.49 7.47
N HIS A 80 -0.53 4.79 7.63
CA HIS A 80 -0.32 5.45 8.92
C HIS A 80 -1.22 4.86 10.01
N PHE A 81 -2.50 4.63 9.71
CA PHE A 81 -3.43 4.02 10.65
C PHE A 81 -2.99 2.59 11.02
N PHE A 82 -2.61 1.77 10.04
CA PHE A 82 -2.12 0.42 10.27
C PHE A 82 -0.90 0.38 11.20
N THR A 83 0.09 1.24 10.98
CA THR A 83 1.37 1.22 11.72
C THR A 83 1.34 1.89 13.08
N HIS A 84 0.34 2.74 13.36
CA HIS A 84 0.24 3.47 14.63
C HIS A 84 -0.89 2.93 15.51
N GLU A 85 -1.97 2.45 14.89
CA GLU A 85 -3.19 2.13 15.60
C GLU A 85 -3.47 0.63 15.73
N ILE A 86 -3.02 -0.18 14.77
CA ILE A 86 -3.30 -1.62 14.69
C ILE A 86 -2.06 -2.43 15.09
N ARG A 87 -0.95 -2.22 14.38
CA ARG A 87 0.29 -2.94 14.62
C ARG A 87 1.26 -2.04 15.38
N GLU A 88 1.79 -2.50 16.51
CA GLU A 88 2.96 -1.83 17.09
C GLU A 88 4.13 -1.97 16.09
N PRO A 89 4.82 -0.88 15.74
CA PRO A 89 5.92 -0.96 14.80
C PRO A 89 6.99 -1.89 15.36
N ASP A 90 7.45 -2.82 14.53
CA ASP A 90 8.66 -3.59 14.81
C ASP A 90 9.79 -2.59 15.11
N ARG A 91 10.44 -2.76 16.26
CA ARG A 91 11.54 -1.88 16.67
C ARG A 91 12.78 -2.27 15.87
N PHE A 92 12.97 -1.62 14.73
CA PHE A 92 14.23 -1.70 13.99
C PHE A 92 15.36 -1.07 14.80
N SER A 93 16.53 -1.71 14.79
CA SER A 93 17.74 -1.13 15.37
C SER A 93 18.18 0.11 14.58
N THR A 94 18.90 1.01 15.24
CA THR A 94 19.51 2.19 14.60
C THR A 94 20.41 1.78 13.43
N GLU A 95 21.09 0.64 13.55
CA GLU A 95 21.96 0.06 12.52
C GLU A 95 21.18 -0.39 11.28
N GLU A 96 20.02 -1.03 11.45
CA GLU A 96 19.17 -1.46 10.33
C GLU A 96 18.61 -0.26 9.56
N ILE A 97 18.12 0.75 10.28
CA ILE A 97 17.64 2.00 9.67
C ILE A 97 18.77 2.71 8.91
N ALA A 98 19.97 2.79 9.50
CA ALA A 98 21.13 3.39 8.87
C ALA A 98 21.54 2.64 7.59
N ARG A 99 21.52 1.30 7.61
CA ARG A 99 21.80 0.47 6.43
C ARG A 99 20.77 0.68 5.32
N LEU A 100 19.47 0.72 5.66
CA LEU A 100 18.41 0.97 4.70
C LEU A 100 18.55 2.35 4.05
N ASN A 101 18.81 3.38 4.84
CA ASN A 101 19.05 4.74 4.34
C ASN A 101 20.27 4.80 3.41
N ALA A 102 21.37 4.14 3.76
CA ALA A 102 22.57 4.08 2.92
C ALA A 102 22.30 3.40 1.57
N LEU A 103 21.59 2.28 1.56
CA LEU A 103 21.20 1.58 0.32
C LEU A 103 20.26 2.44 -0.54
N THR A 104 19.28 3.09 0.09
CA THR A 104 18.31 3.95 -0.59
C THR A 104 18.99 5.14 -1.25
N ASN A 105 19.90 5.81 -0.54
CA ASN A 105 20.69 6.92 -1.09
C ASN A 105 21.55 6.47 -2.27
N LYS A 106 22.14 5.27 -2.20
CA LYS A 106 22.93 4.71 -3.30
C LYS A 106 22.05 4.47 -4.54
N LEU A 107 20.87 3.89 -4.37
CA LEU A 107 19.92 3.69 -5.47
C LEU A 107 19.46 5.02 -6.08
N LEU A 108 19.20 6.02 -5.25
CA LEU A 108 18.80 7.35 -5.70
C LEU A 108 19.88 8.01 -6.55
N ASN A 109 21.15 7.94 -6.13
CA ASN A 109 22.28 8.48 -6.89
C ASN A 109 22.42 7.79 -8.26
N ILE A 110 22.32 6.46 -8.31
CA ILE A 110 22.36 5.70 -9.56
C ILE A 110 21.21 6.11 -10.48
N SER A 111 20.01 6.27 -9.93
CA SER A 111 18.84 6.72 -10.71
C SER A 111 19.07 8.11 -11.32
N GLN A 112 19.65 9.04 -10.58
CA GLN A 112 19.99 10.38 -11.07
C GLN A 112 21.05 10.35 -12.18
N GLU A 113 22.08 9.51 -12.05
CA GLU A 113 23.09 9.33 -13.09
C GLU A 113 22.47 8.79 -14.40
N ILE A 114 21.57 7.82 -14.29
CA ILE A 114 20.83 7.28 -15.44
C ILE A 114 19.98 8.39 -16.08
N MET A 115 19.25 9.16 -15.27
CA MET A 115 18.44 10.29 -15.74
C MET A 115 19.27 11.33 -16.52
N LEU A 116 20.45 11.67 -15.99
CA LEU A 116 21.37 12.59 -16.66
C LEU A 116 21.83 12.03 -18.01
N CYS A 117 22.17 10.75 -18.09
CA CYS A 117 22.51 10.10 -19.36
C CYS A 117 21.34 10.11 -20.35
N VAL A 118 20.13 9.79 -19.91
CA VAL A 118 18.93 9.79 -20.76
C VAL A 118 18.64 11.20 -21.30
N SER A 119 18.70 12.23 -20.45
CA SER A 119 18.45 13.61 -20.87
C SER A 119 19.43 14.12 -21.94
N LYS A 120 20.66 13.60 -21.96
CA LYS A 120 21.66 13.92 -22.98
C LYS A 120 21.39 13.24 -24.33
N ILE A 121 20.82 12.03 -24.30
CA ILE A 121 20.55 11.24 -25.50
C ILE A 121 19.19 11.62 -26.11
N PHE A 122 18.20 11.88 -25.26
CA PHE A 122 16.82 12.19 -25.63
C PHE A 122 16.35 13.45 -24.89
N PRO A 123 16.68 14.65 -25.39
CA PRO A 123 16.34 15.91 -24.74
C PRO A 123 14.83 16.13 -24.55
N GLU A 124 14.01 15.49 -25.40
CA GLU A 124 12.54 15.50 -25.33
C GLU A 124 11.95 14.66 -24.19
N VAL A 125 12.75 13.81 -23.55
CA VAL A 125 12.30 13.02 -22.40
C VAL A 125 12.28 13.91 -21.16
N SER A 126 11.08 14.29 -20.74
CA SER A 126 10.89 15.04 -19.50
C SER A 126 11.05 14.15 -18.26
N ASP A 127 11.45 14.76 -17.14
CA ASP A 127 11.42 14.12 -15.81
C ASP A 127 10.07 13.48 -15.50
N GLU A 128 8.98 14.11 -15.95
CA GLU A 128 7.63 13.62 -15.73
C GLU A 128 7.30 12.37 -16.56
N PHE A 129 7.77 12.30 -17.81
CA PHE A 129 7.68 11.08 -18.61
C PHE A 129 8.42 9.93 -17.92
N PHE A 130 9.64 10.15 -17.45
CA PHE A 130 10.44 9.09 -16.84
C PHE A 130 9.85 8.62 -15.51
N LYS A 131 9.33 9.55 -14.69
CA LYS A 131 8.57 9.19 -13.48
C LYS A 131 7.37 8.32 -13.81
N LYS A 132 6.55 8.71 -14.80
CA LYS A 132 5.41 7.89 -15.26
C LYS A 132 5.86 6.54 -15.81
N PHE A 133 6.93 6.51 -16.59
CA PHE A 133 7.49 5.29 -17.16
C PHE A 133 7.98 4.31 -16.08
N LEU A 134 8.72 4.81 -15.08
CA LEU A 134 9.18 3.99 -13.95
C LEU A 134 8.03 3.52 -13.09
N ILE A 135 7.06 4.39 -12.75
CA ILE A 135 5.86 4.03 -12.00
C ILE A 135 5.11 2.92 -12.76
N ASN A 136 4.82 3.11 -14.04
CA ASN A 136 4.19 2.07 -14.84
C ASN A 136 5.03 0.79 -14.87
N LYS A 137 6.35 0.86 -15.03
CA LYS A 137 7.19 -0.36 -15.00
C LYS A 137 7.21 -1.07 -13.65
N LEU A 138 7.20 -0.33 -12.55
CA LEU A 138 7.19 -0.87 -11.20
C LEU A 138 5.84 -1.48 -10.84
N PHE A 139 4.73 -0.96 -11.36
CA PHE A 139 3.37 -1.41 -11.01
C PHE A 139 2.69 -2.27 -12.11
N ASP A 140 3.09 -2.20 -13.38
CA ASP A 140 2.50 -2.96 -14.51
C ASP A 140 3.15 -4.34 -14.75
N ASP A 141 4.38 -4.58 -14.29
CA ASP A 141 5.07 -5.87 -14.54
C ASP A 141 4.45 -7.05 -13.75
N HIS A 142 3.52 -6.75 -12.84
CA HIS A 142 2.78 -7.74 -12.06
C HIS A 142 1.61 -8.39 -12.83
N GLY A 143 1.30 -7.91 -14.05
CA GLY A 143 0.24 -8.43 -14.93
C GLY A 143 0.70 -9.39 -16.03
N ARG A 144 2.01 -9.69 -16.16
CA ARG A 144 2.54 -10.59 -17.21
C ARG A 144 3.43 -11.70 -16.68
N ARG A 145 2.93 -12.47 -15.72
CA ARG A 145 3.36 -13.86 -15.56
C ARG A 145 2.09 -14.73 -15.57
N LYS A 146 1.73 -15.18 -16.77
CA LYS A 146 0.97 -16.42 -16.94
C LYS A 146 1.90 -17.58 -16.68
#